data_AF-G8TR22-F1
#
_entry.id   AF-G8TR22-F1
#
_cell.length_a   1.000
_cell.length_b   1.000
_cell.length_c   1.000
_cell.angle_alpha   90.00
_cell.angle_beta   90.00
_cell.angle_gamma   90.00
#
_symmetry.space_group_name_H-M   'P 1'
#
loop_
_entity.id
_entity.type
_entity.pdbx_description
1 polymer ?
#
loop_
_entity_poly.entity_id
_entity_poly.type
_entity_poly.pdbx_seq_one_letter_code
_entity_poly.pdbx_strand_id
1 'polypeptide(L)'
;MENMSSVRSKIEMIDEEITIRYVDELRAKESRIDFTKDGWVEEMRTIESEYRKKIAPELAFIRRTIGEALAANSFKDLQSIDAMLNDTNRLKNYINPTFAELEENIKSGSHEYLVLSLLLFEARNLEADARDEMIYFGDLVRFCESKRVDVKPILKQLLPFASNEIKYGANSVQSIFQHAIEHAVSIPENSNQ
;
A
#
# COMPACT_ATOMS: atom_id res chain seq x y z
N MET A 1 12.90 -8.47 20.23
CA MET A 1 11.77 -7.62 19.81
C MET A 1 12.37 -6.45 19.04
N GLU A 2 12.06 -6.32 17.75
CA GLU A 2 12.57 -5.19 16.95
C GLU A 2 11.85 -3.90 17.36
N ASN A 3 12.59 -2.80 17.48
CA ASN A 3 12.01 -1.49 17.77
C ASN A 3 11.87 -0.66 16.48
N MET A 4 11.07 0.39 16.49
CA MET A 4 10.80 1.19 15.29
C MET A 4 12.05 1.82 14.66
N SER A 5 13.06 2.14 15.47
CA SER A 5 14.35 2.62 14.97
C SER A 5 15.07 1.57 14.13
N SER A 6 15.00 0.28 14.50
CA SER A 6 15.62 -0.81 13.72
C SER A 6 14.88 -1.08 12.41
N VAL A 7 13.57 -0.87 12.37
CA VAL A 7 12.75 -0.96 11.15
C VAL A 7 13.11 0.17 10.20
N ARG A 8 13.19 1.41 10.70
CA ARG A 8 13.64 2.59 9.95
C ARG A 8 14.95 2.33 9.22
N SER A 9 15.98 1.92 9.96
CA SER A 9 17.31 1.70 9.40
C SER A 9 17.35 0.60 8.34
N LYS A 10 16.50 -0.44 8.45
CA LYS A 10 16.40 -1.47 7.41
C LYS A 10 15.72 -0.96 6.15
N ILE A 11 14.67 -0.15 6.29
CA ILE A 11 13.98 0.46 5.15
C ILE A 11 14.91 1.42 4.42
N GLU A 12 15.62 2.28 5.17
CA GLU A 12 16.61 3.22 4.62
C GLU A 12 17.74 2.49 3.88
N MET A 13 18.30 1.43 4.47
CA MET A 13 19.36 0.64 3.83
C MET A 13 18.89 -0.02 2.52
N ILE A 14 17.64 -0.49 2.47
CA ILE A 14 17.08 -1.09 1.26
C ILE A 14 16.72 -0.02 0.22
N ASP A 15 16.24 1.17 0.61
CA ASP A 15 16.05 2.30 -0.31
C ASP A 15 17.36 2.69 -0.98
N GLU A 16 18.45 2.71 -0.20
CA GLU A 16 19.80 2.96 -0.70
C GLU A 16 20.27 1.84 -1.63
N GLU A 17 20.06 0.57 -1.27
CA GLU A 17 20.39 -0.59 -2.13
C GLU A 17 19.63 -0.55 -3.46
N ILE A 18 18.33 -0.26 -3.44
CA ILE A 18 17.50 -0.09 -4.63
C ILE A 18 17.99 1.08 -5.48
N THR A 19 18.34 2.19 -4.84
CA THR A 19 18.82 3.40 -5.50
C THR A 19 20.15 3.13 -6.21
N ILE A 20 21.11 2.54 -5.52
CA ILE A 20 22.44 2.24 -6.08
C ILE A 20 22.34 1.21 -7.20
N ARG A 21 21.51 0.17 -7.05
CA ARG A 21 21.51 -0.96 -7.99
C ARG A 21 20.65 -0.75 -9.23
N TYR A 22 19.53 -0.03 -9.11
CA TYR A 22 18.48 -0.10 -10.15
C TYR A 22 17.97 1.26 -10.64
N VAL A 23 18.18 2.36 -9.90
CA VAL A 23 17.59 3.66 -10.25
C VAL A 23 18.21 4.28 -11.50
N ASP A 24 19.52 4.14 -11.70
CA ASP A 24 20.19 4.70 -12.88
C ASP A 24 19.74 4.02 -14.18
N GLU A 25 19.53 2.70 -14.13
CA GLU A 25 18.97 1.95 -15.28
C GLU A 25 17.54 2.41 -15.60
N LEU A 26 16.71 2.60 -14.56
CA LEU A 26 15.35 3.10 -14.72
C LEU A 26 15.35 4.51 -15.35
N ARG A 27 16.15 5.44 -14.82
CA ARG A 27 16.27 6.80 -15.38
C ARG A 27 16.75 6.78 -16.83
N ALA A 28 17.68 5.89 -17.17
CA ALA A 28 18.17 5.72 -18.53
C ALA A 28 17.08 5.21 -19.49
N LYS A 29 16.13 4.38 -19.02
CA LYS A 29 14.97 3.95 -19.81
C LYS A 29 13.93 5.07 -19.95
N GLU A 30 13.56 5.72 -18.85
CA GLU A 30 12.57 6.82 -18.81
C GLU A 30 13.00 8.00 -19.72
N SER A 31 14.29 8.37 -19.69
CA SER A 31 14.83 9.49 -20.50
C SER A 31 14.82 9.27 -22.01
N ARG A 32 14.56 8.05 -22.47
CA ARG A 32 14.50 7.71 -23.90
C ARG A 32 13.07 7.75 -24.47
N ILE A 33 12.08 7.94 -23.61
CA ILE A 33 10.67 7.94 -24.00
C ILE A 33 10.37 9.22 -24.78
N ASP A 34 9.73 9.03 -25.92
CA ASP A 34 9.25 10.12 -26.75
C ASP A 34 7.79 10.42 -26.39
N PHE A 35 7.59 11.42 -25.55
CA PHE A 35 6.25 11.84 -25.09
C PHE A 35 5.36 12.42 -26.21
N THR A 36 5.87 12.57 -27.43
CA THR A 36 5.11 13.04 -28.58
C THR A 36 4.52 11.91 -29.42
N LYS A 37 4.90 10.65 -29.17
CA LYS A 37 4.39 9.48 -29.90
C LYS A 37 3.17 8.88 -29.24
N ASP A 38 2.21 8.43 -30.06
CA ASP A 38 1.11 7.58 -29.58
C ASP A 38 1.67 6.30 -28.92
N GLY A 39 1.13 5.95 -27.74
CA GLY A 39 1.55 4.78 -26.96
C GLY A 39 2.69 5.00 -25.96
N TRP A 40 3.16 6.23 -25.75
CA TRP A 40 4.20 6.53 -24.74
C TRP A 40 3.79 6.13 -23.32
N VAL A 41 2.48 6.17 -23.01
CA VAL A 41 1.93 5.75 -21.72
C VAL A 41 2.14 4.25 -21.49
N GLU A 42 1.88 3.43 -22.50
CA GLU A 42 2.13 1.98 -22.45
C GLU A 42 3.62 1.67 -22.29
N GLU A 43 4.49 2.43 -22.96
CA GLU A 43 5.95 2.28 -22.83
C GLU A 43 6.43 2.61 -21.40
N MET A 44 5.96 3.73 -20.83
CA MET A 44 6.18 4.07 -19.42
C MET A 44 5.72 2.94 -18.49
N ARG A 45 4.49 2.43 -18.68
CA ARG A 45 3.93 1.34 -17.86
C ARG A 45 4.75 0.07 -17.95
N THR A 46 5.28 -0.26 -19.14
CA THR A 46 6.16 -1.42 -19.31
C THR A 46 7.46 -1.22 -18.52
N ILE A 47 8.09 -0.05 -18.62
CA ILE A 47 9.32 0.26 -17.88
C ILE A 47 9.11 0.17 -16.36
N GLU A 48 8.01 0.74 -15.86
CA GLU A 48 7.63 0.66 -14.44
C GLU A 48 7.36 -0.79 -14.00
N SER A 49 6.68 -1.58 -14.84
CA SER A 49 6.39 -2.99 -14.56
C SER A 49 7.68 -3.83 -14.48
N GLU A 50 8.61 -3.62 -15.42
CA GLU A 50 9.92 -4.28 -15.40
C GLU A 50 10.71 -3.93 -14.15
N TYR A 51 10.74 -2.64 -13.80
CA TYR A 51 11.43 -2.16 -12.62
C TYR A 51 10.83 -2.78 -11.35
N ARG A 52 9.50 -2.77 -11.22
CA ARG A 52 8.79 -3.37 -10.08
C ARG A 52 9.11 -4.85 -9.91
N LYS A 53 9.22 -5.61 -11.00
CA LYS A 53 9.63 -7.02 -10.97
C LYS A 53 11.07 -7.19 -10.49
N LYS A 54 11.98 -6.31 -10.89
CA LYS A 54 13.39 -6.35 -10.45
C LYS A 54 13.52 -6.14 -8.95
N ILE A 55 12.78 -5.19 -8.38
CA ILE A 55 12.83 -4.85 -6.95
C ILE A 55 11.82 -5.65 -6.09
N ALA A 56 11.14 -6.64 -6.67
CA ALA A 56 10.09 -7.39 -5.98
C ALA A 56 10.58 -8.07 -4.68
N PRO A 57 11.80 -8.67 -4.62
CA PRO A 57 12.32 -9.25 -3.37
C PRO A 57 12.49 -8.19 -2.26
N GLU A 58 13.03 -7.03 -2.60
CA GLU A 58 13.26 -5.91 -1.68
C GLU A 58 11.92 -5.36 -1.18
N LEU A 59 10.94 -5.19 -2.08
CA LEU A 59 9.59 -4.79 -1.72
C LEU A 59 8.93 -5.81 -0.79
N ALA A 60 9.01 -7.10 -1.09
CA ALA A 60 8.45 -8.15 -0.24
C ALA A 60 9.05 -8.14 1.17
N PHE A 61 10.36 -7.93 1.28
CA PHE A 61 11.04 -7.79 2.57
C PHE A 61 10.52 -6.59 3.36
N ILE A 62 10.48 -5.39 2.75
CA ILE A 62 10.02 -4.18 3.43
C ILE A 62 8.57 -4.35 3.91
N ARG A 63 7.68 -4.86 3.04
CA ARG A 63 6.27 -5.10 3.38
C ARG A 63 6.13 -6.02 4.59
N ARG A 64 6.92 -7.11 4.64
CA ARG A 64 6.94 -8.02 5.78
C ARG A 64 7.46 -7.34 7.05
N THR A 65 8.58 -6.63 6.97
CA THR A 65 9.16 -5.94 8.14
C THR A 65 8.20 -4.89 8.72
N ILE A 66 7.50 -4.13 7.88
CA ILE A 66 6.46 -3.19 8.32
C ILE A 66 5.31 -3.95 9.00
N GLY A 67 4.82 -5.01 8.37
CA GLY A 67 3.74 -5.84 8.91
C GLY A 67 4.08 -6.43 10.28
N GLU A 68 5.25 -7.02 10.42
CA GLU A 68 5.76 -7.60 11.68
C GLU A 68 5.89 -6.53 12.78
N ALA A 69 6.44 -5.36 12.45
CA ALA A 69 6.60 -4.27 13.41
C ALA A 69 5.25 -3.72 13.91
N LEU A 70 4.31 -3.52 12.99
CA LEU A 70 2.97 -3.05 13.32
C LEU A 70 2.19 -4.06 14.17
N ALA A 71 2.27 -5.34 13.82
CA ALA A 71 1.66 -6.41 14.62
C ALA A 71 2.26 -6.45 16.04
N ALA A 72 3.58 -6.35 16.16
CA ALA A 72 4.28 -6.39 17.44
C ALA A 72 3.92 -5.21 18.36
N ASN A 73 3.62 -4.03 17.80
CA ASN A 73 3.23 -2.85 18.59
C ASN A 73 1.72 -2.57 18.58
N SER A 74 0.87 -3.56 18.25
CA SER A 74 -0.59 -3.39 18.21
C SER A 74 -1.03 -2.15 17.43
N PHE A 75 -0.33 -1.86 16.33
CA PHE A 75 -0.64 -0.75 15.41
C PHE A 75 -0.58 0.65 16.04
N LYS A 76 0.19 0.85 17.12
CA LYS A 76 0.29 2.17 17.78
C LYS A 76 1.17 3.19 17.04
N ASP A 77 2.09 2.74 16.18
CA ASP A 77 3.10 3.60 15.54
C ASP A 77 2.83 3.88 14.05
N LEU A 78 1.56 3.86 13.63
CA LEU A 78 1.16 4.01 12.21
C LEU A 78 1.70 5.28 11.56
N GLN A 79 1.57 6.42 12.24
CA GLN A 79 2.09 7.70 11.77
C GLN A 79 3.61 7.70 11.60
N SER A 80 4.33 6.95 12.44
CA SER A 80 5.79 6.81 12.31
C SER A 80 6.17 6.00 11.07
N ILE A 81 5.42 4.93 10.76
CA ILE A 81 5.63 4.13 9.54
C ILE A 81 5.36 4.95 8.29
N ASP A 82 4.27 5.70 8.26
CA ASP A 82 3.92 6.55 7.13
C ASP A 82 4.94 7.67 6.90
N ALA A 83 5.34 8.38 7.97
CA ALA A 83 6.40 9.37 7.89
C ALA A 83 7.70 8.78 7.33
N MET A 84 8.09 7.58 7.77
CA MET A 84 9.27 6.89 7.25
C MET A 84 9.13 6.50 5.78
N LEU A 85 7.96 6.06 5.34
CA LEU A 85 7.74 5.74 3.92
C LEU A 85 7.73 7.00 3.05
N ASN A 86 7.19 8.11 3.56
CA ASN A 86 7.21 9.40 2.88
C ASN A 86 8.62 9.99 2.79
N ASP A 87 9.50 9.69 3.74
CA ASP A 87 10.93 10.01 3.71
C ASP A 87 11.69 9.20 2.64
N THR A 88 11.14 8.07 2.15
CA THR A 88 11.77 7.30 1.06
C THR A 88 11.44 7.88 -0.31
N ASN A 89 12.46 8.05 -1.16
CA ASN A 89 12.32 8.80 -2.42
C ASN A 89 11.37 8.12 -3.42
N ARG A 90 11.65 6.85 -3.75
CA ARG A 90 10.92 6.09 -4.78
C ARG A 90 10.12 4.93 -4.20
N LEU A 91 10.57 4.34 -3.09
CA LEU A 91 9.89 3.22 -2.43
C LEU A 91 8.42 3.50 -2.13
N LYS A 92 8.05 4.72 -1.75
CA LYS A 92 6.65 5.13 -1.52
C LYS A 92 5.71 4.83 -2.70
N ASN A 93 6.22 4.84 -3.94
CA ASN A 93 5.42 4.57 -5.14
C ASN A 93 5.25 3.06 -5.41
N TYR A 94 6.07 2.21 -4.79
CA TYR A 94 6.11 0.76 -5.05
C TYR A 94 5.71 -0.07 -3.83
N ILE A 95 5.72 0.52 -2.64
CA ILE A 95 5.43 -0.17 -1.39
C ILE A 95 4.00 -0.70 -1.33
N ASN A 96 3.04 0.09 -1.85
CA ASN A 96 1.66 -0.35 -2.04
C ASN A 96 1.63 -1.51 -3.05
N PRO A 97 1.19 -2.71 -2.67
CA PRO A 97 1.09 -3.85 -3.59
C PRO A 97 0.06 -3.58 -4.69
N THR A 98 0.31 -4.13 -5.87
CA THR A 98 -0.67 -4.16 -6.97
C THR A 98 -1.77 -5.16 -6.67
N PHE A 99 -2.90 -5.05 -7.37
CA PHE A 99 -3.95 -6.07 -7.32
C PHE A 99 -3.46 -7.48 -7.70
N ALA A 100 -2.48 -7.58 -8.60
CA ALA A 100 -1.87 -8.86 -8.95
C ALA A 100 -1.09 -9.45 -7.76
N GLU A 101 -0.29 -8.64 -7.06
CA GLU A 101 0.44 -9.07 -5.85
C GLU A 101 -0.51 -9.38 -4.69
N LEU A 102 -1.59 -8.61 -4.53
CA LEU A 102 -2.64 -8.88 -3.55
C LEU A 102 -3.33 -10.22 -3.83
N GLU A 103 -3.63 -10.50 -5.10
CA GLU A 103 -4.26 -11.76 -5.50
C GLU A 103 -3.36 -12.96 -5.23
N GLU A 104 -2.06 -12.85 -5.51
CA GLU A 104 -1.08 -13.90 -5.20
C GLU A 104 -0.96 -14.13 -3.68
N ASN A 105 -0.94 -13.06 -2.89
CA ASN A 105 -0.89 -13.13 -1.43
C ASN A 105 -2.13 -13.83 -0.84
N ILE A 106 -3.33 -13.50 -1.33
CA ILE A 106 -4.57 -14.17 -0.89
C ILE A 106 -4.57 -15.65 -1.29
N LYS A 107 -4.07 -15.99 -2.50
CA LYS A 107 -3.98 -17.38 -2.95
C LYS A 107 -3.04 -18.23 -2.09
N SER A 108 -2.01 -17.62 -1.49
CA SER A 108 -1.12 -18.31 -0.55
C SER A 108 -1.69 -18.41 0.87
N GLY A 109 -2.89 -17.86 1.11
CA GLY A 109 -3.57 -17.87 2.40
C GLY A 109 -3.14 -16.75 3.35
N SER A 110 -2.42 -15.74 2.85
CA SER A 110 -2.00 -14.57 3.63
C SER A 110 -2.81 -13.33 3.24
N HIS A 111 -3.10 -12.47 4.23
CA HIS A 111 -3.77 -11.19 4.03
C HIS A 111 -2.86 -10.00 4.40
N GLU A 112 -1.57 -10.24 4.62
CA GLU A 112 -0.62 -9.22 5.09
C GLU A 112 -0.50 -8.05 4.11
N TYR A 113 -0.54 -8.31 2.81
CA TYR A 113 -0.44 -7.26 1.79
C TYR A 113 -1.70 -6.40 1.73
N LEU A 114 -2.87 -7.00 2.00
CA LEU A 114 -4.13 -6.28 2.11
C LEU A 114 -4.12 -5.37 3.35
N VAL A 115 -3.71 -5.92 4.50
CA VAL A 115 -3.60 -5.16 5.75
C VAL A 115 -2.64 -3.98 5.54
N LEU A 116 -1.47 -4.21 4.95
CA LEU A 116 -0.52 -3.15 4.62
C LEU A 116 -1.14 -2.10 3.67
N SER A 117 -1.87 -2.50 2.64
CA SER A 117 -2.51 -1.56 1.71
C SER A 117 -3.51 -0.64 2.41
N LEU A 118 -4.29 -1.20 3.35
CA LEU A 118 -5.26 -0.43 4.14
C LEU A 118 -4.58 0.47 5.16
N LEU A 119 -3.49 0.00 5.77
CA LEU A 119 -2.65 0.78 6.69
C LEU A 119 -2.00 1.98 5.99
N LEU A 120 -1.46 1.77 4.79
CA LEU A 120 -0.84 2.84 4.02
C LEU A 120 -1.86 3.80 3.42
N PHE A 121 -3.10 3.35 3.23
CA PHE A 121 -4.19 4.26 2.88
C PHE A 121 -4.64 5.08 4.10
N GLU A 122 -4.68 4.46 5.28
CA GLU A 122 -5.10 5.09 6.54
C GLU A 122 -4.28 6.34 6.86
N ALA A 123 -2.97 6.25 6.68
CA ALA A 123 -2.05 7.32 7.01
C ALA A 123 -1.93 8.43 5.93
N ARG A 124 -2.62 8.29 4.79
CA ARG A 124 -2.58 9.31 3.73
C ARG A 124 -3.37 10.56 4.11
N ASN A 125 -2.83 11.71 3.71
CA ASN A 125 -3.56 12.96 3.65
C ASN A 125 -4.45 12.98 2.41
N LEU A 126 -5.77 13.11 2.58
CA LEU A 126 -6.70 13.30 1.47
C LEU A 126 -6.68 14.77 1.03
N GLU A 127 -5.64 15.15 0.30
CA GLU A 127 -5.48 16.49 -0.27
C GLU A 127 -6.63 16.86 -1.22
N ALA A 128 -6.68 18.14 -1.62
CA ALA A 128 -7.82 18.70 -2.38
C ALA A 128 -8.08 18.00 -3.73
N ASP A 129 -7.15 17.20 -4.23
CA ASP A 129 -7.19 16.43 -5.47
C ASP A 129 -7.09 14.91 -5.27
N ALA A 130 -7.39 14.39 -4.07
CA ALA A 130 -7.29 12.97 -3.70
C ALA A 130 -8.28 12.00 -4.38
N ARG A 131 -8.69 12.29 -5.62
CA ARG A 131 -9.64 11.50 -6.41
C ARG A 131 -9.11 10.10 -6.70
N ASP A 132 -7.84 10.00 -7.05
CA ASP A 132 -7.24 8.72 -7.43
C ASP A 132 -7.10 7.79 -6.21
N GLU A 133 -6.84 8.36 -5.04
CA GLU A 133 -6.86 7.69 -3.74
C GLU A 133 -8.26 7.14 -3.43
N MET A 134 -9.31 7.96 -3.63
CA MET A 134 -10.68 7.53 -3.43
C MET A 134 -11.07 6.37 -4.37
N ILE A 135 -10.65 6.44 -5.63
CA ILE A 135 -10.87 5.36 -6.61
C ILE A 135 -10.11 4.11 -6.16
N TYR A 136 -8.84 4.24 -5.78
CA TYR A 136 -8.02 3.14 -5.31
C TYR A 136 -8.63 2.42 -4.11
N PHE A 137 -9.12 3.16 -3.10
CA PHE A 137 -9.78 2.54 -1.95
C PHE A 137 -11.06 1.81 -2.35
N GLY A 138 -11.89 2.42 -3.21
CA GLY A 138 -13.08 1.76 -3.73
C GLY A 138 -12.77 0.47 -4.50
N ASP A 139 -11.70 0.47 -5.31
CA ASP A 139 -11.21 -0.72 -6.00
C ASP A 139 -10.69 -1.78 -5.03
N LEU A 140 -10.00 -1.36 -3.97
CA LEU A 140 -9.49 -2.26 -2.93
C LEU A 140 -10.62 -2.98 -2.18
N VAL A 141 -11.68 -2.26 -1.80
CA VAL A 141 -12.87 -2.86 -1.15
C VAL A 141 -13.56 -3.85 -2.09
N ARG A 142 -13.83 -3.45 -3.34
CA ARG A 142 -14.45 -4.33 -4.36
C ARG A 142 -13.60 -5.57 -4.65
N PHE A 143 -12.28 -5.41 -4.67
CA PHE A 143 -11.36 -6.53 -4.82
C PHE A 143 -11.51 -7.52 -3.66
N CYS A 144 -11.54 -7.06 -2.41
CA CYS A 144 -11.75 -7.91 -1.24
C CYS A 144 -13.07 -8.70 -1.32
N GLU A 145 -14.16 -8.02 -1.68
CA GLU A 145 -15.48 -8.66 -1.89
C GLU A 145 -15.40 -9.76 -2.96
N SER A 146 -14.76 -9.47 -4.10
CA SER A 146 -14.59 -10.44 -5.19
C SER A 146 -13.78 -11.69 -4.78
N LYS A 147 -12.88 -11.55 -3.80
CA LYS A 147 -12.06 -12.63 -3.26
C LYS A 147 -12.63 -13.25 -1.98
N ARG A 148 -13.83 -12.83 -1.54
CA ARG A 148 -14.47 -13.28 -0.30
C ARG A 148 -13.59 -13.05 0.95
N VAL A 149 -12.87 -11.93 0.97
CA VAL A 149 -12.13 -11.49 2.16
C VAL A 149 -13.02 -10.55 2.96
N ASP A 150 -13.32 -10.90 4.21
CA ASP A 150 -14.05 -10.00 5.10
C ASP A 150 -13.12 -8.87 5.56
N VAL A 151 -13.25 -7.72 4.90
CA VAL A 151 -12.43 -6.53 5.15
C VAL A 151 -12.91 -5.75 6.40
N LYS A 152 -14.13 -6.03 6.87
CA LYS A 152 -14.80 -5.26 7.93
C LYS A 152 -14.09 -5.33 9.29
N PRO A 153 -13.59 -6.49 9.76
CA PRO A 153 -12.81 -6.56 11.00
C PRO A 153 -11.53 -5.73 10.94
N ILE A 154 -10.84 -5.75 9.79
CA ILE A 154 -9.60 -5.00 9.57
C ILE A 154 -9.90 -3.49 9.63
N LEU A 155 -10.89 -3.02 8.88
CA LEU A 155 -11.28 -1.61 8.90
C LEU A 155 -11.71 -1.14 10.30
N LYS A 156 -12.46 -1.96 11.05
CA LYS A 156 -12.84 -1.65 12.44
C LYS A 156 -11.63 -1.50 13.36
N GLN A 157 -10.60 -2.33 13.17
CA GLN A 157 -9.37 -2.25 13.93
C GLN A 157 -8.56 -0.98 13.62
N LEU A 158 -8.56 -0.55 12.35
CA LEU A 158 -7.82 0.63 11.90
C LEU A 158 -8.56 1.96 12.15
N LEU A 159 -9.89 1.92 12.22
CA LEU A 159 -10.75 3.11 12.35
C LEU A 159 -10.37 4.09 13.48
N PRO A 160 -9.94 3.66 14.68
CA PRO A 160 -9.53 4.58 15.75
C PRO A 160 -8.30 5.43 15.40
N PHE A 161 -7.50 4.98 14.43
CA PHE A 161 -6.26 5.64 14.02
C PHE A 161 -6.47 6.52 12.78
N ALA A 162 -7.46 6.19 11.95
CA ALA A 162 -7.77 6.87 10.70
C ALA A 162 -7.87 8.40 10.81
N SER A 163 -7.10 9.07 9.95
CA SER A 163 -7.04 10.54 9.90
C SER A 163 -8.42 11.18 9.66
N ASN A 164 -8.71 12.22 10.44
CA ASN A 164 -9.88 13.08 10.29
C ASN A 164 -9.52 14.55 10.01
N GLU A 165 -8.23 14.85 9.85
CA GLU A 165 -7.73 16.22 9.79
C GLU A 165 -7.82 16.81 8.39
N ILE A 166 -7.39 16.06 7.36
CA ILE A 166 -7.38 16.51 5.97
C ILE A 166 -8.51 15.82 5.19
N LYS A 167 -9.29 16.62 4.45
CA LYS A 167 -10.53 16.18 3.81
C LYS A 167 -10.55 16.46 2.32
N TYR A 168 -11.05 15.48 1.57
CA TYR A 168 -11.46 15.65 0.18
C TYR A 168 -12.98 15.87 0.11
N GLY A 169 -13.39 17.13 -0.05
CA GLY A 169 -14.80 17.51 0.07
C GLY A 169 -15.33 17.26 1.49
N ALA A 170 -16.32 16.38 1.62
CA ALA A 170 -16.87 15.97 2.92
C ALA A 170 -16.19 14.73 3.51
N ASN A 171 -15.30 14.07 2.76
CA ASN A 171 -14.71 12.79 3.14
C ASN A 171 -13.37 12.99 3.86
N SER A 172 -13.24 12.39 5.05
CA SER A 172 -11.96 12.07 5.67
C SER A 172 -11.68 10.57 5.54
N VAL A 173 -10.44 10.14 5.80
CA VAL A 173 -10.11 8.70 5.86
C VAL A 173 -11.03 8.00 6.86
N GLN A 174 -11.26 8.64 8.02
CA GLN A 174 -12.18 8.13 9.03
C GLN A 174 -13.61 7.92 8.50
N SER A 175 -14.18 8.91 7.80
CA SER A 175 -15.54 8.76 7.25
C SER A 175 -15.61 7.72 6.14
N ILE A 176 -14.56 7.60 5.32
CA ILE A 176 -14.44 6.58 4.27
C ILE A 176 -14.45 5.18 4.89
N PHE A 177 -13.67 4.97 5.95
CA PHE A 177 -13.63 3.69 6.66
C PHE A 177 -14.98 3.37 7.30
N GLN A 178 -15.64 4.35 7.92
CA GLN A 178 -16.99 4.17 8.48
C GLN A 178 -17.99 3.73 7.42
N HIS A 179 -18.06 4.43 6.28
CA HIS A 179 -18.95 4.06 5.18
C HIS A 179 -18.65 2.66 4.64
N ALA A 180 -17.38 2.30 4.47
CA ALA A 180 -17.00 0.96 4.03
C ALA A 180 -17.41 -0.11 5.05
N ILE A 181 -17.28 0.12 6.35
CA ILE A 181 -17.72 -0.81 7.41
C ILE A 181 -19.24 -1.00 7.39
N GLU A 182 -20.00 0.07 7.18
CA GLU A 182 -21.47 0.06 7.12
C GLU A 182 -21.98 -0.70 5.90
N HIS A 183 -21.32 -0.54 4.75
CA HIS A 183 -21.73 -1.14 3.48
C HIS A 183 -21.07 -2.50 3.16
N ALA A 184 -19.99 -2.87 3.84
CA ALA A 184 -19.35 -4.16 3.65
C ALA A 184 -20.30 -5.32 4.01
N VAL A 185 -20.46 -6.24 3.05
CA VAL A 185 -21.23 -7.47 3.23
C VAL A 185 -20.49 -8.37 4.21
N SER A 186 -21.10 -8.61 5.37
CA SER A 186 -20.58 -9.60 6.32
C SER A 186 -20.58 -10.98 5.65
N ILE A 187 -19.42 -11.61 5.54
CA ILE A 187 -19.34 -13.00 5.08
C ILE A 187 -19.70 -13.87 6.28
N PRO A 188 -20.81 -14.62 6.25
CA PRO A 188 -21.19 -15.45 7.39
C PRO A 188 -20.10 -16.48 7.67
N GLU A 189 -19.59 -16.49 8.90
CA GLU A 189 -18.77 -17.59 9.42
C GLU A 189 -19.61 -18.86 9.44
N ASN A 190 -19.51 -19.69 8.42
CA ASN A 190 -19.91 -21.10 8.48
C ASN A 190 -19.29 -21.88 7.33
N SER A 191 -18.27 -22.69 7.65
CA SER A 191 -18.06 -24.07 7.16
C SER A 191 -16.73 -24.61 7.70
N ASN A 192 -16.69 -24.93 8.99
CA ASN A 192 -15.87 -26.01 9.54
C ASN A 192 -16.50 -26.42 10.89
N GLN A 193 -17.63 -27.10 10.78
CA GLN A 193 -18.05 -28.12 11.75
C GLN A 193 -17.70 -29.48 11.16
#